data_AF-D6XB84-F1
#
_entry.id   AF-D6XB84-F1
#
_cell.length_a   1.000
_cell.length_b   1.000
_cell.length_c   1.000
_cell.angle_alpha   90.00
_cell.angle_beta   90.00
_cell.angle_gamma   90.00
#
_symmetry.space_group_name_H-M   'P 1'
#
loop_
_entity.id
_entity.type
_entity.pdbx_description
1 polymer ?
#
loop_
_entity_poly.entity_id
_entity_poly.type
_entity_poly.pdbx_seq_one_letter_code
_entity_poly.pdbx_strand_id
1 'polypeptide(L)'
;MRTPTRTLVTACALAAALLVAGCGGAGDENSVEATGELFLQPAQAQGPSPFTRSAATTAAPLTRTPRLDPTAPRTVSGGTPGLYGGTERVGSCDVPRQIVDLTADPSRTRAFAQVAGVSPAAVPDYLRGLAPVVLRADTRVTDHGYRGGKASGFQAVLQAGTAVLVDNRGVPRVRCACGNPLTPPVAMRSGAVVSGQPWSGIPAHPGDRGDPSASSSSWTSRIIDLVDNHLGSNAGSTTTAGTTTSYPRPRRRR
;
A
#
# COMPACT_ATOMS: atom_id res chain seq x y z
N MET A 1 83.01 0.66 -24.43
CA MET A 1 81.87 1.57 -24.66
C MET A 1 80.60 0.83 -24.27
N ARG A 2 79.93 1.28 -23.20
CA ARG A 2 78.66 0.73 -22.70
C ARG A 2 77.50 1.53 -23.30
N THR A 3 76.36 0.86 -23.52
CA THR A 3 74.93 1.29 -23.37
C THR A 3 74.02 0.70 -24.50
N PRO A 4 72.69 0.53 -24.31
CA PRO A 4 72.11 -0.65 -23.64
C PRO A 4 70.73 -1.10 -24.22
N THR A 5 70.10 -2.10 -23.57
CA THR A 5 68.63 -2.27 -23.30
C THR A 5 67.61 -2.29 -24.47
N ARG A 6 66.62 -3.18 -24.51
CA ARG A 6 65.60 -3.48 -23.48
C ARG A 6 64.80 -4.72 -23.90
N THR A 7 64.62 -5.67 -22.98
CA THR A 7 63.67 -6.79 -23.10
C THR A 7 62.42 -6.49 -22.26
N LEU A 8 61.24 -6.55 -22.87
CA LEU A 8 59.93 -6.57 -22.21
C LEU A 8 59.46 -8.03 -22.19
N VAL A 9 59.18 -8.57 -21.00
CA VAL A 9 58.56 -9.89 -20.83
C VAL A 9 57.19 -9.70 -20.21
N THR A 10 56.18 -10.18 -20.93
CA THR A 10 54.77 -10.36 -20.55
C THR A 10 54.62 -11.54 -19.59
N ALA A 11 53.71 -11.44 -18.60
CA ALA A 11 53.28 -12.59 -17.80
C ALA A 11 51.77 -12.54 -17.49
N CYS A 12 51.09 -13.65 -17.76
CA CYS A 12 49.69 -13.93 -17.46
C CYS A 12 49.55 -14.85 -16.23
N ALA A 13 48.55 -14.54 -15.40
CA ALA A 13 47.64 -15.42 -14.63
C ALA A 13 48.18 -16.43 -13.56
N LEU A 14 47.67 -16.33 -12.31
CA LEU A 14 46.77 -17.30 -11.63
C LEU A 14 46.74 -17.18 -10.08
N ALA A 15 45.52 -16.94 -9.57
CA ALA A 15 44.81 -17.57 -8.43
C ALA A 15 45.32 -17.62 -6.95
N ALA A 16 44.37 -17.22 -6.07
CA ALA A 16 43.84 -17.89 -4.85
C ALA A 16 44.49 -17.71 -3.44
N ALA A 17 43.67 -17.19 -2.49
CA ALA A 17 43.34 -17.71 -1.13
C ALA A 17 42.59 -16.60 -0.32
N LEU A 18 41.28 -16.66 -0.02
CA LEU A 18 40.47 -17.43 0.96
C LEU A 18 40.49 -16.90 2.44
N LEU A 19 39.33 -16.34 2.82
CA LEU A 19 38.53 -16.43 4.08
C LEU A 19 39.01 -15.88 5.44
N VAL A 20 38.19 -14.97 6.02
CA VAL A 20 37.64 -14.98 7.41
C VAL A 20 36.32 -14.17 7.38
N ALA A 21 35.14 -14.80 7.45
CA ALA A 21 34.28 -15.03 8.62
C ALA A 21 33.72 -13.76 9.34
N GLY A 22 32.45 -13.46 9.05
CA GLY A 22 31.36 -13.20 10.01
C GLY A 22 31.42 -11.99 10.96
N CYS A 23 30.43 -11.11 10.85
CA CYS A 23 29.60 -10.69 11.99
C CYS A 23 28.31 -10.03 11.49
N GLY A 24 27.18 -10.43 12.07
CA GLY A 24 25.87 -9.89 11.75
C GLY A 24 25.80 -8.38 11.97
N GLY A 25 25.32 -7.68 10.96
CA GLY A 25 24.71 -6.37 11.11
C GLY A 25 23.24 -6.54 10.77
N ALA A 26 22.40 -6.60 11.80
CA ALA A 26 21.01 -6.17 11.68
C ALA A 26 21.06 -4.69 11.28
N GLY A 27 21.11 -4.45 9.97
CA GLY A 27 21.07 -3.12 9.39
C GLY A 27 19.61 -2.75 9.27
N ASP A 28 19.23 -1.75 10.06
CA ASP A 28 17.91 -1.12 10.13
C ASP A 28 17.16 -1.16 8.80
N GLU A 29 15.95 -1.70 8.85
CA GLU A 29 14.95 -1.55 7.80
C GLU A 29 14.75 -0.06 7.57
N ASN A 30 15.45 0.47 6.57
CA ASN A 30 15.24 1.82 6.07
C ASN A 30 13.74 1.92 5.75
N SER A 31 12.99 2.60 6.61
CA SER A 31 11.62 2.98 6.36
C SER A 31 11.62 3.81 5.08
N VAL A 32 11.27 3.17 3.95
CA VAL A 32 11.21 3.81 2.65
C VAL A 32 10.05 4.80 2.71
N GLU A 33 10.34 6.01 3.15
CA GLU A 33 9.38 7.09 3.11
C GLU A 33 9.14 7.48 1.65
N ALA A 34 7.91 7.32 1.18
CA ALA A 34 7.57 7.72 -0.18
C ALA A 34 7.67 9.25 -0.31
N THR A 35 8.41 9.72 -1.32
CA THR A 35 8.53 11.15 -1.62
C THR A 35 7.36 11.63 -2.48
N GLY A 36 6.57 12.53 -1.91
CA GLY A 36 6.06 13.69 -2.65
C GLY A 36 4.64 13.63 -3.17
N GLU A 37 4.06 12.47 -3.47
CA GLU A 37 2.74 12.43 -4.12
C GLU A 37 1.81 11.33 -3.59
N LEU A 38 0.55 11.71 -3.33
CA LEU A 38 -0.53 10.82 -2.93
C LEU A 38 -1.64 10.88 -3.98
N PHE A 39 -1.86 9.77 -4.69
CA PHE A 39 -2.83 9.72 -5.77
C PHE A 39 -4.23 9.33 -5.30
N LEU A 40 -5.21 10.20 -5.53
CA LEU A 40 -6.63 9.91 -5.37
C LEU A 40 -7.12 9.06 -6.54
N GLN A 41 -7.65 7.87 -6.23
CA GLN A 41 -8.10 6.88 -7.19
C GLN A 41 -9.62 6.64 -7.04
N PRO A 42 -10.46 7.23 -7.91
CA PRO A 42 -11.91 7.00 -7.88
C PRO A 42 -12.28 5.54 -8.07
N ALA A 43 -13.42 5.15 -7.50
CA ALA A 43 -13.83 3.75 -7.40
C ALA A 43 -13.89 3.01 -8.74
N GLN A 44 -14.36 3.69 -9.79
CA GLN A 44 -14.59 3.12 -11.12
C GLN A 44 -13.49 3.47 -12.14
N ALA A 45 -12.57 4.37 -11.79
CA ALA A 45 -11.51 4.79 -12.70
C ALA A 45 -10.41 3.73 -12.74
N GLN A 46 -9.82 3.46 -13.91
CA GLN A 46 -8.67 2.53 -13.97
C GLN A 46 -7.41 3.12 -13.34
N GLY A 47 -7.26 4.45 -13.37
CA GLY A 47 -6.05 5.09 -12.88
C GLY A 47 -4.83 4.89 -13.78
N PRO A 48 -3.62 5.21 -13.28
CA PRO A 48 -2.40 5.18 -14.07
C PRO A 48 -1.89 3.75 -14.30
N SER A 49 -1.41 3.50 -15.52
CA SER A 49 -0.63 2.30 -15.88
C SER A 49 -1.28 0.98 -15.44
N PRO A 50 -2.49 0.65 -15.93
CA PRO A 50 -3.19 -0.56 -15.52
C PRO A 50 -2.45 -1.83 -15.97
N PHE A 51 -2.42 -2.84 -15.10
CA PHE A 51 -1.97 -4.19 -15.44
C PHE A 51 -2.92 -4.85 -16.47
N THR A 52 -4.23 -4.64 -16.33
CA THR A 52 -5.27 -5.26 -17.15
C THR A 52 -6.41 -4.31 -17.47
N ARG A 53 -7.34 -4.76 -18.32
CA ARG A 53 -8.67 -4.13 -18.40
C ARG A 53 -9.39 -4.30 -17.05
N SER A 54 -10.41 -3.48 -16.81
CA SER A 54 -11.24 -3.61 -15.62
C SER A 54 -11.91 -4.98 -15.55
N ALA A 55 -11.72 -5.64 -14.42
CA ALA A 55 -12.47 -6.81 -13.99
C ALA A 55 -13.46 -6.45 -12.86
N ALA A 56 -13.59 -5.18 -12.49
CA ALA A 56 -14.61 -4.74 -11.55
C ALA A 56 -16.00 -4.97 -12.14
N THR A 57 -16.88 -5.59 -11.37
CA THR A 57 -18.30 -5.72 -11.72
C THR A 57 -19.09 -4.57 -11.10
N THR A 58 -20.29 -4.31 -11.62
CA THR A 58 -21.15 -3.27 -11.04
C THR A 58 -21.57 -3.66 -9.63
N ALA A 59 -20.90 -3.11 -8.63
CA ALA A 59 -21.35 -3.17 -7.25
C ALA A 59 -22.59 -2.27 -7.08
N ALA A 60 -23.56 -2.71 -6.26
CA ALA A 60 -24.66 -1.85 -5.86
C ALA A 60 -24.11 -0.57 -5.19
N PRO A 61 -24.73 0.60 -5.43
CA PRO A 61 -24.29 1.84 -4.80
C PRO A 61 -24.26 1.67 -3.28
N LEU A 62 -23.15 2.07 -2.65
CA LEU A 62 -23.03 2.06 -1.20
C LEU A 62 -24.09 3.00 -0.63
N THR A 63 -25.08 2.45 0.07
CA THR A 63 -26.18 3.23 0.67
C THR A 63 -25.73 4.11 1.84
N ARG A 64 -24.57 3.83 2.44
CA ARG A 64 -23.96 4.65 3.49
C ARG A 64 -22.47 4.32 3.68
N THR A 65 -21.60 5.29 3.38
CA THR A 65 -20.20 5.28 3.83
C THR A 65 -20.19 5.44 5.35
N PRO A 66 -19.55 4.55 6.13
CA PRO A 66 -19.41 4.75 7.57
C PRO A 66 -18.70 6.08 7.82
N ARG A 67 -19.26 6.90 8.71
CA ARG A 67 -18.54 8.07 9.21
C ARG A 67 -17.51 7.54 10.19
N LEU A 68 -16.24 7.51 9.75
CA LEU A 68 -15.13 7.22 10.65
C LEU A 68 -15.07 8.30 11.72
N ASP A 69 -15.01 7.88 12.99
CA ASP A 69 -14.80 8.80 14.09
C ASP A 69 -13.45 9.51 13.88
N PRO A 70 -13.37 10.84 14.04
CA PRO A 70 -12.12 11.58 13.85
C PRO A 70 -11.00 11.09 14.77
N THR A 71 -11.37 10.51 15.91
CA THR A 71 -10.51 9.92 16.96
C THR A 71 -10.22 8.43 16.77
N ALA A 72 -10.79 7.78 15.76
CA ALA A 72 -10.55 6.36 15.50
C ALA A 72 -9.10 6.11 15.06
N PRO A 73 -8.55 4.90 15.33
CA PRO A 73 -7.25 4.50 14.79
C PRO A 73 -7.22 4.68 13.28
N ARG A 74 -6.20 5.39 12.77
CA ARG A 74 -5.95 5.54 11.33
C ARG A 74 -5.56 4.22 10.69
N THR A 75 -5.02 3.33 11.49
CA THR A 75 -4.65 1.98 11.11
C THR A 75 -5.71 1.02 11.64
N VAL A 76 -6.35 0.27 10.74
CA VAL A 76 -7.42 -0.65 11.05
C VAL A 76 -7.03 -2.04 10.57
N SER A 77 -7.38 -3.07 11.33
CA SER A 77 -7.16 -4.44 10.90
C SER A 77 -8.03 -4.76 9.70
N GLY A 78 -7.47 -5.40 8.67
CA GLY A 78 -8.22 -5.86 7.49
C GLY A 78 -9.44 -6.73 7.83
N GLY A 79 -9.39 -7.48 8.92
CA GLY A 79 -10.48 -8.35 9.38
C GLY A 79 -11.60 -7.63 10.15
N THR A 80 -11.54 -6.31 10.35
CA THR A 80 -12.54 -5.60 11.15
C THR A 80 -13.94 -5.71 10.53
N PRO A 81 -14.95 -6.22 11.27
CA PRO A 81 -16.31 -6.35 10.76
C PRO A 81 -16.87 -5.03 10.23
N GLY A 82 -17.50 -5.08 9.05
CA GLY A 82 -18.16 -3.92 8.44
C GLY A 82 -17.26 -3.01 7.60
N LEU A 83 -15.96 -3.29 7.46
CA LEU A 83 -15.05 -2.58 6.55
C LEU A 83 -15.37 -2.80 5.07
N TYR A 84 -15.93 -3.96 4.76
CA TYR A 84 -16.24 -4.37 3.40
C TYR A 84 -17.73 -4.45 3.17
N GLY A 85 -18.12 -4.11 1.95
CA GLY A 85 -19.45 -4.31 1.40
C GLY A 85 -19.41 -5.29 0.25
N GLY A 86 -20.59 -5.65 -0.21
CA GLY A 86 -20.81 -6.59 -1.30
C GLY A 86 -22.21 -7.12 -1.21
N THR A 87 -22.78 -7.52 -2.35
CA THR A 87 -24.02 -8.27 -2.36
C THR A 87 -23.64 -9.74 -2.33
N GLU A 88 -24.28 -10.52 -1.45
CA GLU A 88 -24.08 -11.97 -1.44
C GLU A 88 -24.28 -12.53 -2.86
N ARG A 89 -23.36 -13.39 -3.32
CA ARG A 89 -23.37 -14.01 -4.66
C ARG A 89 -23.11 -13.09 -5.85
N VAL A 90 -22.88 -11.79 -5.66
CA VAL A 90 -22.40 -10.88 -6.72
C VAL A 90 -20.94 -10.53 -6.44
N GLY A 91 -20.02 -11.25 -7.08
CA GLY A 91 -18.58 -10.97 -6.93
C GLY A 91 -18.26 -9.58 -7.47
N SER A 92 -17.66 -8.72 -6.65
CA SER A 92 -17.24 -7.35 -7.04
C SER A 92 -16.12 -7.33 -8.09
N CYS A 93 -15.49 -8.49 -8.32
CA CYS A 93 -14.41 -8.69 -9.27
C CYS A 93 -14.59 -10.00 -10.03
N ASP A 94 -14.44 -9.95 -11.34
CA ASP A 94 -14.35 -11.12 -12.22
C ASP A 94 -12.94 -11.74 -12.13
N VAL A 95 -12.74 -12.59 -11.12
CA VAL A 95 -11.45 -13.27 -10.87
C VAL A 95 -11.01 -14.12 -12.07
N PRO A 96 -11.87 -14.93 -12.72
CA PRO A 96 -11.49 -15.66 -13.93
C PRO A 96 -10.95 -14.76 -15.04
N ARG A 97 -11.63 -13.64 -15.36
CA ARG A 97 -11.15 -12.68 -16.35
C ARG A 97 -9.84 -12.04 -15.94
N GLN A 98 -9.68 -11.68 -14.66
CA GLN A 98 -8.44 -11.12 -14.14
C GLN A 98 -7.26 -12.09 -14.31
N ILE A 99 -7.47 -13.38 -14.07
CA ILE A 99 -6.46 -14.43 -14.31
C ILE A 99 -6.09 -14.48 -15.79
N VAL A 100 -7.08 -14.53 -16.68
CA VAL A 100 -6.85 -14.56 -18.14
C VAL A 100 -6.05 -13.33 -18.58
N ASP A 101 -6.48 -12.13 -18.21
CA ASP A 101 -5.83 -10.89 -18.64
C ASP A 101 -4.41 -10.76 -18.04
N LEU A 102 -4.15 -11.19 -16.80
CA LEU A 102 -2.79 -11.16 -16.20
C LEU A 102 -1.85 -12.18 -16.85
N THR A 103 -2.34 -13.37 -17.15
CA THR A 103 -1.54 -14.50 -17.66
C THR A 103 -1.34 -14.48 -19.18
N ALA A 104 -2.06 -13.62 -19.90
CA ALA A 104 -1.90 -13.43 -21.34
C ALA A 104 -0.49 -12.97 -21.76
N ASP A 105 0.27 -12.35 -20.86
CA ASP A 105 1.64 -11.91 -21.09
C ASP A 105 2.57 -12.40 -19.96
N PRO A 106 3.60 -13.22 -20.27
CA PRO A 106 4.55 -13.69 -19.28
C PRO A 106 5.32 -12.59 -18.55
N SER A 107 5.58 -11.44 -19.20
CA SER A 107 6.27 -10.31 -18.59
C SER A 107 5.40 -9.60 -17.55
N ARG A 108 4.10 -9.42 -17.87
CA ARG A 108 3.09 -8.92 -16.95
C ARG A 108 2.91 -9.86 -15.76
N THR A 109 2.81 -11.16 -16.02
CA THR A 109 2.69 -12.19 -14.97
C THR A 109 3.88 -12.12 -14.01
N ARG A 110 5.10 -12.02 -14.53
CA ARG A 110 6.33 -11.90 -13.73
C ARG A 110 6.34 -10.63 -12.88
N ALA A 111 5.99 -9.48 -13.46
CA ALA A 111 5.93 -8.22 -12.72
C ALA A 111 4.88 -8.25 -11.60
N PHE A 112 3.71 -8.83 -11.86
CA PHE A 112 2.67 -9.02 -10.85
C PHE A 112 3.16 -9.94 -9.72
N ALA A 113 3.72 -11.10 -10.09
CA ALA A 113 4.20 -12.11 -9.15
C ALA A 113 5.30 -11.56 -8.22
N GLN A 114 6.19 -10.72 -8.75
CA GLN A 114 7.22 -10.04 -7.96
C GLN A 114 6.63 -9.16 -6.85
N VAL A 115 5.61 -8.36 -7.14
CA VAL A 115 4.92 -7.53 -6.13
C VAL A 115 4.12 -8.39 -5.15
N ALA A 116 3.42 -9.40 -5.67
CA ALA A 116 2.58 -10.28 -4.85
C ALA A 116 3.39 -11.23 -3.94
N GLY A 117 4.69 -11.40 -4.19
CA GLY A 117 5.55 -12.30 -3.42
C GLY A 117 5.28 -13.79 -3.70
N VAL A 118 4.86 -14.11 -4.92
CA VAL A 118 4.55 -15.49 -5.35
C VAL A 118 5.37 -15.87 -6.59
N SER A 119 5.43 -17.16 -6.91
CA SER A 119 6.00 -17.58 -8.20
C SER A 119 5.05 -17.20 -9.35
N PRO A 120 5.56 -16.93 -10.58
CA PRO A 120 4.71 -16.64 -11.73
C PRO A 120 3.68 -17.74 -12.02
N ALA A 121 4.06 -19.01 -11.80
CA ALA A 121 3.17 -20.15 -11.99
C ALA A 121 2.04 -20.21 -10.94
N ALA A 122 2.25 -19.63 -9.75
CA ALA A 122 1.25 -19.60 -8.67
C ALA A 122 0.24 -18.44 -8.79
N VAL A 123 0.43 -17.49 -9.72
CA VAL A 123 -0.46 -16.32 -9.86
C VAL A 123 -1.94 -16.71 -10.02
N PRO A 124 -2.32 -17.72 -10.84
CA PRO A 124 -3.72 -18.12 -10.95
C PRO A 124 -4.32 -18.60 -9.62
N ASP A 125 -3.61 -19.45 -8.89
CA ASP A 125 -4.10 -20.01 -7.63
C ASP A 125 -4.10 -18.97 -6.51
N TYR A 126 -3.10 -18.09 -6.50
CA TYR A 126 -3.07 -16.93 -5.62
C TYR A 126 -4.34 -16.08 -5.78
N LEU A 127 -4.71 -15.72 -7.03
CA LEU A 127 -5.90 -14.92 -7.30
C LEU A 127 -7.20 -15.62 -6.91
N ARG A 128 -7.29 -16.94 -7.11
CA ARG A 128 -8.46 -17.75 -6.68
C ARG A 128 -8.61 -17.82 -5.16
N GLY A 129 -7.50 -17.70 -4.43
CA GLY A 129 -7.49 -17.68 -2.97
C GLY A 129 -7.92 -16.36 -2.34
N LEU A 130 -8.09 -15.30 -3.14
CA LEU A 130 -8.50 -13.98 -2.65
C LEU A 130 -10.03 -13.83 -2.67
N ALA A 131 -10.56 -13.09 -1.69
CA ALA A 131 -11.98 -12.77 -1.62
C ALA A 131 -12.29 -11.46 -2.37
N PRO A 132 -13.26 -11.44 -3.31
CA PRO A 132 -13.72 -10.22 -3.96
C PRO A 132 -14.65 -9.42 -3.03
N VAL A 133 -14.27 -8.18 -2.72
CA VAL A 133 -15.04 -7.28 -1.84
C VAL A 133 -15.10 -5.85 -2.36
N VAL A 134 -15.89 -4.99 -1.73
CA VAL A 134 -15.97 -3.55 -2.00
C VAL A 134 -15.55 -2.78 -0.75
N LEU A 135 -14.64 -1.80 -0.90
CA LEU A 135 -14.23 -0.93 0.21
C LEU A 135 -15.39 -0.06 0.67
N ARG A 136 -15.67 0.01 1.98
CA ARG A 136 -16.68 0.95 2.53
C ARG A 136 -16.10 2.26 3.02
N ALA A 137 -14.78 2.38 3.09
CA ALA A 137 -14.07 3.59 3.50
C ALA A 137 -12.94 3.91 2.53
N ASP A 138 -12.55 5.18 2.47
CA ASP A 138 -11.40 5.61 1.71
C ASP A 138 -10.15 4.97 2.32
N THR A 139 -9.35 4.28 1.51
CA THR A 139 -8.28 3.39 2.01
C THR A 139 -6.96 3.74 1.37
N ARG A 140 -5.91 3.94 2.18
CA ARG A 140 -4.55 4.16 1.66
C ARG A 140 -3.88 2.82 1.36
N VAL A 141 -3.19 2.78 0.24
CA VAL A 141 -2.44 1.62 -0.25
C VAL A 141 -1.17 2.08 -0.96
N THR A 142 -0.24 1.16 -1.17
CA THR A 142 0.72 1.28 -2.26
C THR A 142 0.15 0.53 -3.46
N ASP A 143 -0.20 1.26 -4.53
CA ASP A 143 -0.67 0.70 -5.80
C ASP A 143 0.53 0.57 -6.75
N HIS A 144 0.59 -0.50 -7.54
CA HIS A 144 1.71 -0.79 -8.42
C HIS A 144 1.24 -0.82 -9.88
N GLY A 145 1.60 0.20 -10.64
CA GLY A 145 1.28 0.29 -12.07
C GLY A 145 2.25 -0.51 -12.94
N TYR A 146 1.80 -0.97 -14.11
CA TYR A 146 2.62 -1.69 -15.07
C TYR A 146 3.08 -0.79 -16.22
N ARG A 147 4.41 -0.70 -16.42
CA ARG A 147 5.00 -0.01 -17.57
C ARG A 147 6.33 -0.64 -17.94
N GLY A 148 6.54 -0.89 -19.24
CA GLY A 148 7.83 -1.37 -19.75
C GLY A 148 8.29 -2.70 -19.14
N GLY A 149 7.37 -3.62 -18.85
CA GLY A 149 7.72 -4.92 -18.27
C GLY A 149 7.93 -4.92 -16.76
N LYS A 150 7.69 -3.80 -16.07
CA LYS A 150 7.96 -3.62 -14.64
C LYS A 150 6.75 -3.08 -13.90
N ALA A 151 6.66 -3.45 -12.62
CA ALA A 151 5.76 -2.86 -11.66
C ALA A 151 6.44 -1.65 -10.99
N SER A 152 5.72 -0.53 -10.85
CA SER A 152 6.19 0.66 -10.16
C SER A 152 5.17 1.09 -9.11
N GLY A 153 5.59 1.12 -7.85
CA GLY A 153 4.75 1.50 -6.72
C GLY A 153 4.55 3.00 -6.61
N PHE A 154 3.35 3.41 -6.23
CA PHE A 154 2.99 4.79 -5.87
C PHE A 154 1.98 4.77 -4.71
N GLN A 155 1.99 5.82 -3.88
CA GLN A 155 1.02 5.94 -2.79
C GLN A 155 -0.33 6.39 -3.33
N ALA A 156 -1.39 5.71 -2.91
CA ALA A 156 -2.73 6.00 -3.38
C ALA A 156 -3.77 5.96 -2.26
N VAL A 157 -4.83 6.75 -2.42
CA VAL A 157 -6.08 6.59 -1.67
C VAL A 157 -7.11 6.03 -2.63
N LEU A 158 -7.62 4.84 -2.33
CA LEU A 158 -8.74 4.24 -3.04
C LEU A 158 -10.05 4.77 -2.45
N GLN A 159 -10.93 5.28 -3.29
CA GLN A 159 -12.25 5.75 -2.87
C GLN A 159 -13.09 4.59 -2.30
N ALA A 160 -13.90 4.86 -1.28
CA ALA A 160 -15.00 3.98 -0.89
C ALA A 160 -15.86 3.62 -2.11
N GLY A 161 -16.18 2.34 -2.26
CA GLY A 161 -16.83 1.78 -3.45
C GLY A 161 -15.87 1.11 -4.43
N THR A 162 -14.55 1.21 -4.20
CA THR A 162 -13.56 0.48 -5.02
C THR A 162 -13.67 -1.02 -4.79
N ALA A 163 -13.77 -1.79 -5.87
CA ALA A 163 -13.71 -3.25 -5.86
C ALA A 163 -12.25 -3.73 -5.76
N VAL A 164 -11.98 -4.61 -4.79
CA VAL A 164 -10.64 -5.16 -4.52
C VAL A 164 -10.72 -6.66 -4.24
N LEU A 165 -9.61 -7.36 -4.48
CA LEU A 165 -9.37 -8.71 -3.98
C LEU A 165 -8.58 -8.62 -2.66
N VAL A 166 -9.08 -9.20 -1.58
CA VAL A 166 -8.42 -9.23 -0.27
C VAL A 166 -7.92 -10.63 0.07
N ASP A 167 -6.82 -10.71 0.81
CA ASP A 167 -6.34 -11.99 1.34
C ASP A 167 -7.16 -12.49 2.55
N ASN A 168 -6.76 -13.62 3.12
CA ASN A 168 -7.41 -14.23 4.28
C ASN A 168 -7.30 -13.41 5.57
N ARG A 169 -6.55 -12.30 5.55
CA ARG A 169 -6.44 -11.34 6.65
C ARG A 169 -7.27 -10.08 6.38
N GLY A 170 -7.97 -10.06 5.25
CA GLY A 170 -8.73 -8.92 4.79
C GLY A 170 -7.84 -7.77 4.37
N VAL A 171 -6.60 -7.98 3.91
CA VAL A 171 -5.77 -6.89 3.38
C VAL A 171 -5.93 -6.80 1.86
N PRO A 172 -6.18 -5.62 1.27
CA PRO A 172 -6.28 -5.46 -0.19
C PRO A 172 -4.99 -5.87 -0.91
N ARG A 173 -5.13 -6.76 -1.89
CA ARG A 173 -4.00 -7.30 -2.68
C ARG A 173 -4.09 -7.01 -4.16
N VAL A 174 -5.28 -6.76 -4.70
CA VAL A 174 -5.48 -6.39 -6.11
C VAL A 174 -6.61 -5.39 -6.24
N ARG A 175 -6.41 -4.36 -7.06
CA ARG A 175 -7.49 -3.43 -7.43
C ARG A 175 -8.15 -3.88 -8.73
N CYS A 176 -9.46 -4.15 -8.69
CA CYS A 176 -10.14 -4.82 -9.81
C CYS A 176 -10.37 -3.92 -11.04
N ALA A 177 -10.36 -2.59 -10.87
CA ALA A 177 -10.52 -1.65 -11.98
C ALA A 177 -9.31 -1.65 -12.95
N CYS A 178 -8.14 -2.07 -12.49
CA CYS A 178 -6.88 -2.02 -13.24
C CYS A 178 -6.02 -3.28 -13.17
N GLY A 179 -6.36 -4.25 -12.31
CA GLY A 179 -5.57 -5.47 -12.11
C GLY A 179 -4.26 -5.26 -11.37
N ASN A 180 -4.01 -4.06 -10.85
CA ASN A 180 -2.75 -3.72 -10.21
C ASN A 180 -2.62 -4.48 -8.88
N PRO A 181 -1.46 -5.09 -8.60
CA PRO A 181 -1.18 -5.63 -7.28
C PRO A 181 -1.04 -4.48 -6.28
N LEU A 182 -1.54 -4.70 -5.07
CA LEU A 182 -1.53 -3.74 -3.97
C LEU A 182 -0.66 -4.28 -2.84
N THR A 183 0.05 -3.36 -2.17
CA THR A 183 0.74 -3.64 -0.91
C THR A 183 0.30 -2.64 0.16
N PRO A 184 0.56 -2.90 1.45
CA PRO A 184 0.29 -1.93 2.51
C PRO A 184 0.86 -0.54 2.19
N PRO A 185 0.21 0.53 2.66
CA PRO A 185 0.75 1.87 2.51
C PRO A 185 2.07 1.99 3.28
N VAL A 186 2.99 2.80 2.77
CA VAL A 186 4.23 3.14 3.49
C VAL A 186 4.09 4.51 4.16
N ALA A 187 4.98 4.80 5.11
CA ALA A 187 5.05 6.12 5.70
C ALA A 187 5.31 7.17 4.60
N MET A 188 4.62 8.30 4.70
CA MET A 188 4.81 9.43 3.80
C MET A 188 5.40 10.60 4.58
N ARG A 189 6.32 11.33 3.96
CA ARG A 189 6.79 12.60 4.50
C ARG A 189 5.66 13.61 4.58
N SER A 190 5.70 14.48 5.59
CA SER A 190 4.80 15.62 5.68
C SER A 190 4.89 16.48 4.41
N GLY A 191 3.76 16.96 3.90
CA GLY A 191 3.71 17.82 2.71
C GLY A 191 3.57 17.08 1.38
N ALA A 192 3.08 15.84 1.38
CA ALA A 192 2.73 15.14 0.15
C ALA A 192 1.72 15.95 -0.69
N VAL A 193 2.03 16.10 -1.97
CA VAL A 193 1.16 16.67 -2.99
C VAL A 193 0.03 15.68 -3.28
N VAL A 194 -1.21 16.11 -3.18
CA VAL A 194 -2.39 15.24 -3.38
C VAL A 194 -2.86 15.38 -4.81
N SER A 195 -2.70 14.34 -5.62
CA SER A 195 -2.97 14.35 -7.06
C SER A 195 -4.06 13.39 -7.50
N GLY A 196 -4.46 13.45 -8.77
CA GLY A 196 -5.48 12.58 -9.34
C GLY A 196 -6.87 13.20 -9.32
N GLN A 197 -7.90 12.36 -9.37
CA GLN A 197 -9.29 12.80 -9.49
C GLN A 197 -9.96 12.83 -8.11
N PRO A 198 -10.30 14.02 -7.57
CA PRO A 198 -10.99 14.11 -6.29
C PRO A 198 -12.46 13.69 -6.41
N TRP A 199 -13.07 13.34 -5.28
CA TRP A 199 -14.50 13.08 -5.15
C TRP A 199 -15.08 13.87 -3.97
N SER A 200 -16.42 13.87 -3.87
CA SER A 200 -17.13 14.59 -2.81
C SER A 200 -16.56 14.24 -1.42
N GLY A 201 -16.12 15.25 -0.68
CA GLY A 201 -15.53 15.10 0.66
C GLY A 201 -14.00 15.00 0.72
N ILE A 202 -13.30 14.96 -0.42
CA ILE A 202 -11.84 15.12 -0.50
C ILE A 202 -11.53 16.36 -1.38
N PRO A 203 -10.80 17.37 -0.87
CA PRO A 203 -10.44 18.53 -1.67
C PRO A 203 -9.54 18.14 -2.84
N ALA A 204 -9.75 18.78 -3.99
CA ALA A 204 -8.78 18.81 -5.09
C ALA A 204 -7.51 19.53 -4.63
N HIS A 205 -6.42 19.41 -5.40
CA HIS A 205 -5.20 20.20 -5.21
C HIS A 205 -5.49 21.66 -4.82
N PRO A 206 -4.67 22.28 -3.96
CA PRO A 206 -4.68 23.72 -3.76
C PRO A 206 -4.12 24.39 -5.02
N GLY A 207 -4.99 24.59 -6.00
CA GLY A 207 -4.71 25.22 -7.29
C GLY A 207 -5.98 25.65 -8.03
N ASP A 208 -7.10 24.95 -7.80
CA ASP A 208 -8.34 25.18 -8.59
C ASP A 208 -9.47 25.93 -7.87
N ARG A 209 -9.32 26.28 -6.58
CA ARG A 209 -10.24 27.23 -5.92
C ARG A 209 -9.48 28.11 -4.95
N GLY A 210 -9.64 29.42 -5.13
CA GLY A 210 -9.20 30.46 -4.19
C GLY A 210 -10.00 30.45 -2.90
N ASP A 211 -10.00 29.34 -2.18
CA ASP A 211 -10.49 29.27 -0.80
C ASP A 211 -9.37 28.80 0.13
N PRO A 212 -8.60 29.73 0.72
CA PRO A 212 -7.51 29.42 1.64
C PRO A 212 -8.00 28.85 2.99
N SER A 213 -9.30 28.62 3.18
CA SER A 213 -9.88 28.13 4.45
C SER A 213 -10.26 26.64 4.47
N ALA A 214 -10.18 25.93 3.34
CA ALA A 214 -10.37 24.47 3.29
C ALA A 214 -9.18 23.76 3.96
N SER A 215 -9.24 23.72 5.29
CA SER A 215 -8.22 23.14 6.15
C SER A 215 -7.92 21.72 5.70
N SER A 216 -6.69 21.49 5.24
CA SER A 216 -6.15 20.20 4.80
C SER A 216 -6.25 19.08 5.86
N SER A 217 -6.64 19.42 7.09
CA SER A 217 -6.73 18.55 8.27
C SER A 217 -8.02 17.73 8.40
N SER A 218 -9.08 17.99 7.62
CA SER A 218 -10.41 17.39 7.86
C SER A 218 -10.76 16.15 7.00
N TRP A 219 -10.11 15.96 5.86
CA TRP A 219 -10.44 14.87 4.93
C TRP A 219 -9.57 13.63 5.18
N THR A 220 -8.31 13.82 5.61
CA THR A 220 -7.43 12.73 6.05
C THR A 220 -8.04 11.95 7.22
N SER A 221 -8.97 12.58 7.95
CA SER A 221 -9.70 11.90 9.03
C SER A 221 -10.64 10.79 8.57
N ARG A 222 -10.85 10.64 7.27
CA ARG A 222 -11.74 9.66 6.64
C ARG A 222 -10.97 8.53 5.94
N ILE A 223 -9.63 8.60 5.93
CA ILE A 223 -8.76 7.62 5.28
C ILE A 223 -8.27 6.62 6.34
N ILE A 224 -8.31 5.34 5.96
CA ILE A 224 -7.78 4.23 6.77
C ILE A 224 -6.61 3.55 6.09
N ASP A 225 -5.65 3.10 6.89
CA ASP A 225 -4.60 2.17 6.52
C ASP A 225 -5.04 0.77 6.95
N LEU A 226 -5.20 -0.15 6.00
CA LEU A 226 -5.53 -1.53 6.30
C LEU A 226 -4.26 -2.35 6.48
N VAL A 227 -4.10 -2.94 7.67
CA VAL A 227 -2.94 -3.74 8.02
C VAL A 227 -3.33 -5.14 8.48
N ASP A 228 -2.34 -6.04 8.38
CA ASP A 228 -2.38 -7.33 9.04
C ASP A 228 -2.18 -7.16 10.56
N ASN A 229 -3.05 -7.78 11.36
CA ASN A 229 -3.09 -7.61 12.81
C ASN A 229 -1.93 -8.32 13.54
N HIS A 230 -1.08 -9.08 12.86
CA HIS A 230 0.07 -9.74 13.49
C HIS A 230 1.24 -8.80 13.84
N LEU A 231 1.22 -7.53 13.44
CA LEU A 231 2.25 -6.55 13.83
C LEU A 231 1.88 -5.71 15.07
N GLY A 232 0.70 -5.92 15.64
CA GLY A 232 0.13 -5.10 16.72
C GLY A 232 0.68 -5.30 18.14
N SER A 233 1.91 -5.79 18.33
CA SER A 233 2.48 -5.97 19.69
C SER A 233 3.75 -5.18 20.02
N ASN A 234 4.35 -4.45 19.07
CA ASN A 234 5.60 -3.70 19.33
C ASN A 234 5.50 -2.18 19.05
N ALA A 235 4.33 -1.56 19.21
CA ALA A 235 4.28 -0.13 19.44
C ALA A 235 4.48 0.11 20.95
N GLY A 236 5.73 0.35 21.33
CA GLY A 236 6.16 0.57 22.71
C GLY A 236 5.26 1.57 23.43
N SER A 237 4.67 1.11 24.53
CA SER A 237 4.03 1.98 25.51
C SER A 237 5.14 2.80 26.17
N THR A 238 5.41 3.99 25.66
CA THR A 238 6.18 4.99 26.41
C THR A 238 5.27 5.50 27.52
N THR A 239 5.29 4.80 28.65
CA THR A 239 4.74 5.29 29.91
C THR A 239 5.56 6.50 30.34
N THR A 240 5.09 7.71 30.01
CA THR A 240 5.60 8.93 30.62
C THR A 240 5.16 8.94 32.08
N ALA A 241 6.14 8.79 32.97
CA ALA A 241 5.98 8.87 34.40
C ALA A 241 5.57 10.30 34.82
N GLY A 242 4.53 10.38 35.67
CA GLY A 242 4.51 11.26 36.83
C GLY A 242 4.18 12.74 36.62
N THR A 243 2.92 13.12 36.81
CA THR A 243 2.58 14.29 37.64
C THR A 243 1.29 13.98 38.40
N THR A 244 1.45 13.61 39.67
CA THR A 244 0.34 13.37 40.61
C THR A 244 -0.20 14.71 41.10
N THR A 245 -1.33 15.16 40.54
CA THR A 245 -2.11 16.26 41.15
C THR A 245 -3.04 15.65 42.20
N SER A 246 -2.68 15.80 43.47
CA SER A 246 -3.52 15.41 44.61
C SER A 246 -4.77 16.30 44.69
N TYR A 247 -5.95 15.69 44.65
CA TYR A 247 -7.21 16.34 45.00
C TYR A 247 -7.51 16.09 46.50
N PRO A 248 -7.82 17.12 47.31
CA PRO A 248 -8.13 16.92 48.73
C PRO A 248 -9.55 16.34 48.91
N ARG A 249 -9.68 15.31 49.75
CA ARG A 249 -10.98 14.73 50.16
C ARG A 249 -11.74 15.67 51.09
N PRO A 250 -13.08 15.80 50.97
CA PRO A 250 -13.88 16.57 51.91
C PRO A 250 -14.02 15.85 53.27
N ARG A 251 -13.84 16.60 54.35
CA ARG A 251 -14.00 16.17 55.75
C ARG A 251 -15.46 15.82 56.04
N ARG A 252 -15.73 14.59 56.50
CA ARG A 252 -16.99 14.23 57.17
C ARG A 252 -17.06 14.97 58.52
N ARG A 253 -18.08 15.81 58.72
CA ARG A 253 -18.47 16.31 60.04
C ARG A 253 -19.24 15.20 60.76
N ARG A 254 -18.93 15.03 62.05
CA ARG A 254 -19.66 14.18 63.01
C ARG A 254 -21.07 14.70 63.22
#